data_AF-A0A167ZN37-F1
#
_entry.id   AF-A0A167ZN37-F1
#
_cell.length_a   1.000
_cell.length_b   1.000
_cell.length_c   1.000
_cell.angle_alpha   90.00
_cell.angle_beta   90.00
_cell.angle_gamma   90.00
#
_symmetry.space_group_name_H-M   'P 1'
#
loop_
_entity.id
_entity.type
_entity.pdbx_description
1 polymer ?
#
loop_
_entity_poly.entity_id
_entity_poly.type
_entity_poly.pdbx_seq_one_letter_code
_entity_poly.pdbx_strand_id
1 'polypeptide(L)'
;MIEKEIIYFFSVFLILFNLVSLYFIVDLLSYDEIMGYFSNGEIKSDSPRYVAFILLVGCTSNLLFVSVSLMARILSKPTIEDLESK
;
A
#
# COMPACT_ATOMS: atom_id res chain seq x y z
N MET A 1 -19.59 17.17 -5.13
CA MET A 1 -20.02 16.07 -4.24
C MET A 1 -19.40 14.76 -4.70
N ILE A 2 -19.63 14.37 -5.96
CA ILE A 2 -19.05 13.18 -6.63
C ILE A 2 -17.53 13.04 -6.47
N GLU A 3 -16.76 14.11 -6.67
CA GLU A 3 -15.29 14.05 -6.54
C GLU A 3 -14.82 13.57 -5.16
N LYS A 4 -15.48 14.01 -4.08
CA LYS A 4 -15.10 13.63 -2.71
C LYS A 4 -15.40 12.16 -2.42
N GLU A 5 -16.53 11.66 -2.92
CA GLU A 5 -16.90 10.25 -2.80
C GLU A 5 -15.94 9.34 -3.58
N ILE A 6 -15.59 9.75 -4.80
CA ILE A 6 -14.60 9.05 -5.63
C ILE A 6 -13.25 8.98 -4.91
N ILE A 7 -12.75 10.09 -4.37
CA ILE A 7 -11.47 10.10 -3.67
C ILE A 7 -11.51 9.21 -2.43
N TYR A 8 -12.60 9.23 -1.66
CA TYR A 8 -12.75 8.36 -0.49
C TYR A 8 -12.75 6.88 -0.91
N PHE A 9 -13.55 6.51 -1.91
CA PHE A 9 -13.62 5.15 -2.42
C PHE A 9 -12.24 4.65 -2.89
N PHE A 10 -11.53 5.43 -3.70
CA PHE A 10 -10.19 5.07 -4.17
C PHE A 10 -9.17 5.01 -3.03
N SER A 11 -9.28 5.88 -2.01
CA SER A 11 -8.38 5.85 -0.86
C SER A 11 -8.57 4.58 -0.03
N VAL A 12 -9.82 4.18 0.22
CA VAL A 12 -10.13 2.90 0.90
C VAL A 12 -9.66 1.71 0.06
N PHE A 13 -9.92 1.73 -1.25
CA PHE A 13 -9.44 0.70 -2.17
C PHE A 13 -7.91 0.58 -2.17
N LEU A 14 -7.18 1.71 -2.19
CA LEU A 14 -5.72 1.73 -2.11
C LEU A 14 -5.21 1.15 -0.79
N ILE A 15 -5.86 1.44 0.33
CA ILE A 15 -5.50 0.85 1.63
C ILE A 15 -5.63 -0.67 1.59
N LEU A 16 -6.76 -1.18 1.10
CA LEU A 16 -7.00 -2.62 0.97
C LEU A 16 -5.99 -3.28 0.01
N PHE A 17 -5.70 -2.64 -1.12
CA PHE A 17 -4.73 -3.13 -2.08
C PHE A 17 -3.31 -3.18 -1.51
N ASN A 18 -2.90 -2.17 -0.73
CA ASN A 18 -1.61 -2.19 -0.02
C ASN A 18 -1.57 -3.29 1.06
N LEU A 19 -2.67 -3.57 1.77
CA LEU A 19 -2.72 -4.68 2.74
C LEU A 19 -2.54 -6.05 2.07
N VAL A 20 -3.23 -6.27 0.96
CA VAL A 20 -3.06 -7.49 0.15
C VAL A 20 -1.63 -7.59 -0.37
N SER A 21 -1.06 -6.48 -0.87
CA SER A 21 0.33 -6.44 -1.32
C SER A 21 1.31 -6.76 -0.21
N LEU A 22 1.07 -6.25 1.00
CA LEU A 22 1.89 -6.51 2.17
C LEU A 22 1.90 -8.01 2.53
N TYR A 23 0.74 -8.66 2.47
CA TYR A 23 0.65 -10.12 2.65
C TYR A 23 1.53 -10.87 1.65
N PHE A 24 1.46 -10.51 0.36
CA PHE A 24 2.33 -11.11 -0.67
C PHE A 24 3.81 -10.84 -0.44
N ILE A 25 4.18 -9.65 0.03
CA ILE A 25 5.58 -9.29 0.30
C ILE A 25 6.13 -10.08 1.50
N VAL A 26 5.33 -10.29 2.54
CA VAL A 26 5.71 -11.12 3.70
C VAL A 26 5.89 -12.57 3.28
N ASP A 27 5.01 -13.09 2.42
CA ASP A 27 5.18 -14.41 1.83
C ASP A 27 6.49 -14.47 1.02
N LEU A 28 6.75 -13.46 0.17
CA LEU A 28 7.96 -13.36 -0.64
C LEU A 28 9.27 -13.35 0.19
N LEU A 29 9.26 -12.69 1.35
CA LEU A 29 10.39 -12.65 2.29
C LEU A 29 10.72 -14.01 2.91
N SER A 30 9.74 -14.91 2.96
CA SER A 30 9.88 -16.25 3.54
C SER A 30 10.58 -17.22 2.60
N TYR A 31 10.67 -16.90 1.29
CA TYR A 31 11.42 -17.70 0.33
C TYR A 31 12.92 -17.41 0.44
N ASP A 32 13.72 -18.46 0.57
CA ASP A 32 15.18 -18.36 0.52
C ASP A 32 15.68 -18.10 -0.91
N GLU A 33 15.09 -18.76 -1.90
CA GLU A 33 15.47 -18.63 -3.31
C GLU A 33 14.23 -18.67 -4.22
N ILE A 34 14.25 -17.86 -5.29
CA ILE A 34 13.33 -18.02 -6.42
C ILE A 34 14.09 -18.72 -7.55
N MET A 35 13.53 -19.83 -8.02
CA MET A 35 14.04 -20.60 -9.14
C MET A 35 13.47 -20.07 -10.46
N GLY A 36 14.32 -19.53 -11.32
CA GLY A 36 14.00 -19.22 -12.71
C GLY A 36 14.59 -20.26 -13.65
N TYR A 37 13.83 -20.67 -14.67
CA TYR A 37 14.31 -21.52 -15.74
C TYR A 37 14.59 -20.67 -16.98
N PHE A 38 15.83 -20.68 -17.46
CA PHE A 38 16.16 -20.10 -18.76
C PHE A 38 15.76 -21.04 -19.91
N SER A 39 15.58 -20.51 -21.12
CA SER A 39 15.18 -21.31 -22.29
C SER A 39 16.27 -22.31 -22.75
N ASN A 40 17.49 -22.19 -22.23
CA ASN A 40 18.59 -23.12 -22.42
C ASN A 40 18.63 -24.24 -21.36
N GLY A 41 17.67 -24.26 -20.42
CA GLY A 41 17.59 -25.24 -19.34
C GLY A 41 18.45 -24.91 -18.11
N GLU A 42 19.14 -23.76 -18.10
CA GLU A 42 19.90 -23.31 -16.93
C GLU A 42 18.96 -22.84 -15.82
N ILE A 43 19.26 -23.25 -14.59
CA ILE A 43 18.55 -22.84 -13.38
C ILE A 43 19.27 -21.61 -12.83
N LYS A 44 18.58 -20.49 -12.76
CA LYS A 44 19.05 -19.30 -12.04
C LYS A 44 18.28 -19.21 -10.74
N SER A 45 18.97 -19.42 -9.62
CA SER A 45 18.49 -19.05 -8.30
C SER A 45 18.96 -17.63 -7.99
N ASP A 46 18.04 -16.81 -7.50
CA ASP A 46 18.37 -15.51 -6.90
C ASP A 46 17.53 -15.34 -5.63
N SER A 47 18.08 -14.62 -4.66
CA SER A 47 17.37 -14.37 -3.41
C SER A 47 16.33 -13.28 -3.64
N PRO A 48 15.02 -13.54 -3.40
CA PRO A 48 14.00 -12.52 -3.60
C PRO A 48 14.01 -11.43 -2.53
N ARG A 49 14.79 -11.64 -1.46
CA ARG A 49 14.82 -10.80 -0.26
C ARG A 49 15.07 -9.34 -0.57
N TYR A 50 16.02 -9.03 -1.45
CA TYR A 50 16.33 -7.64 -1.80
C TYR A 50 15.13 -6.94 -2.44
N VAL A 51 14.50 -7.59 -3.42
CA VAL A 51 13.30 -7.07 -4.10
C VAL A 51 12.14 -6.96 -3.12
N ALA A 52 11.94 -7.96 -2.27
CA ALA A 52 10.89 -7.97 -1.25
C ALA A 52 11.07 -6.81 -0.25
N PHE A 53 12.30 -6.47 0.15
CA PHE A 53 12.57 -5.31 1.00
C PHE A 53 12.22 -3.97 0.32
N ILE A 54 12.56 -3.80 -0.96
CA ILE A 54 12.17 -2.58 -1.71
C ILE A 54 10.65 -2.48 -1.80
N LEU A 55 9.98 -3.59 -2.11
CA LEU A 55 8.51 -3.64 -2.16
C LEU A 55 7.89 -3.35 -0.80
N LEU A 56 8.47 -3.86 0.30
CA LEU A 56 8.02 -3.61 1.66
C LEU A 56 8.08 -2.12 1.99
N VAL A 57 9.23 -1.48 1.76
CA VAL A 57 9.42 -0.05 2.03
C VAL A 57 8.46 0.79 1.19
N GLY A 58 8.31 0.47 -0.10
CA GLY A 58 7.39 1.16 -1.00
C GLY A 58 5.93 1.01 -0.56
N CYS A 59 5.50 -0.22 -0.28
CA CYS A 59 4.13 -0.53 0.14
C CYS A 59 3.79 0.14 1.48
N THR A 60 4.70 0.10 2.45
CA THR A 60 4.50 0.74 3.76
C THR A 60 4.45 2.26 3.64
N SER A 61 5.31 2.85 2.81
CA SER A 61 5.32 4.30 2.55
C SER A 61 4.03 4.76 1.87
N ASN A 62 3.55 4.00 0.88
CA ASN A 62 2.29 4.30 0.19
C ASN A 62 1.08 4.19 1.15
N LEU A 63 1.05 3.15 1.98
CA LEU A 63 0.02 2.97 3.00
C LEU A 63 -0.01 4.14 4.00
N LEU A 64 1.16 4.58 4.48
CA LEU A 64 1.28 5.75 5.35
C LEU A 64 0.81 7.02 4.66
N PHE A 65 1.24 7.26 3.42
CA PHE A 65 0.86 8.45 2.66
C PHE A 65 -0.65 8.56 2.47
N VAL A 66 -1.31 7.48 2.05
CA VAL A 66 -2.78 7.45 1.88
C VAL A 66 -3.49 7.63 3.22
N SER A 67 -3.01 6.97 4.27
CA SER A 67 -3.62 7.06 5.62
C SER A 67 -3.53 8.48 6.19
N VAL A 68 -2.37 9.11 6.11
CA VAL A 68 -2.17 10.51 6.57
C VAL A 68 -3.01 11.47 5.73
N SER A 69 -3.04 11.29 4.40
CA SER A 69 -3.85 12.13 3.51
C SER A 69 -5.34 12.04 3.83
N LEU A 70 -5.85 10.84 4.13
CA LEU A 70 -7.24 10.62 4.51
C LEU A 70 -7.54 11.21 5.89
N MET A 71 -6.64 11.02 6.87
CA MET A 71 -6.77 11.61 8.21
C MET A 71 -6.79 13.13 8.16
N ALA A 72 -5.89 13.75 7.40
CA ALA A 72 -5.84 15.21 7.22
C ALA A 72 -7.14 15.74 6.60
N ARG A 73 -7.75 15.01 5.66
CA ARG A 73 -9.04 15.38 5.04
C ARG A 73 -10.22 15.24 5.98
N ILE A 74 -10.20 14.26 6.88
CA ILE A 74 -11.24 14.09 7.91
C ILE A 74 -11.13 15.22 8.94
N LEU A 75 -9.92 15.52 9.41
CA LEU A 75 -9.68 16.53 10.45
C LEU A 75 -9.88 17.96 9.94
N SER A 76 -9.59 18.22 8.66
CA SER A 76 -9.82 19.53 8.03
C SER A 76 -11.28 19.81 7.69
N LYS A 77 -12.19 18.85 7.89
CA LYS A 77 -13.62 19.10 7.79
C LYS A 77 -14.01 19.95 9.01
N PRO A 78 -14.35 21.24 8.86
CA PRO A 78 -14.74 22.05 10.00
C PRO A 78 -15.96 21.39 10.64
N THR A 79 -15.85 21.14 11.94
CA THR A 79 -16.96 20.82 12.82
C THR A 79 -17.97 21.97 12.69
N ILE A 80 -18.98 21.81 11.83
CA ILE A 80 -20.06 22.81 11.66
C ILE A 80 -20.82 23.01 12.98
N GLU A 81 -20.67 22.11 13.95
CA GLU A 81 -21.21 22.26 15.31
C GLU A 81 -20.53 23.38 16.12
N ASP A 82 -19.31 23.83 15.79
CA ASP A 82 -18.65 24.95 16.47
C ASP A 82 -19.04 26.34 15.92
N LEU A 83 -19.82 26.40 14.82
CA LEU A 83 -20.26 27.65 14.19
C LEU A 83 -21.74 27.98 14.44
N GLU A 84 -22.54 27.04 14.95
CA GLU A 84 -23.90 27.32 15.43
C GLU A 84 -23.95 27.71 16.92
N SER A 85 -22.82 27.63 17.64
CA SER A 85 -22.73 28.03 19.06
C SER A 85 -22.09 29.40 19.30
N LYS A 86 -21.95 30.25 18.27
CA LYS A 86 -21.31 31.57 18.39
C LYS A 86 -22.14 32.70 17.81
#